data_AF-A0A7X6SPZ2-F1
#
_entry.id   AF-A0A7X6SPZ2-F1
#
_cell.length_a   1.000
_cell.length_b   1.000
_cell.length_c   1.000
_cell.angle_alpha   90.00
_cell.angle_beta   90.00
_cell.angle_gamma   90.00
#
_symmetry.space_group_name_H-M   'P 1'
#
loop_
_entity.id
_entity.type
_entity.pdbx_description
1 polymer ?
#
loop_
_entity_poly.entity_id
_entity_poly.type
_entity_poly.pdbx_seq_one_letter_code
_entity_poly.pdbx_strand_id
1 'polypeptide(L)'
;LMVDSNGNLKITDFGLSKFTNEFKLLNKTVDQKDKDKNGFVNKFKGLFEKTEKKIENAGLTNEGSFLGTILYASPEQIINSSKADIRSDIYSFGIVLYQLISLGSFPYSLVGKTTLETIALMHLQEPVVQINHPLAPIAYKCLSRNINQRYQNFNELLRDLNLN
;
A
#
# COMPACT_ATOMS: atom_id res chain seq x y z
N LEU A 1 11.64 6.18 5.65
CA LEU A 1 12.10 6.34 7.05
C LEU A 1 13.59 6.62 7.02
N MET A 2 14.04 7.59 7.80
CA MET A 2 15.46 7.77 8.11
C MET A 2 15.69 7.42 9.57
N VAL A 3 16.84 6.82 9.86
CA VAL A 3 17.33 6.62 11.23
C VAL A 3 18.46 7.61 11.41
N ASP A 4 18.37 8.47 12.43
CA ASP A 4 19.48 9.36 12.76
C ASP A 4 20.58 8.62 13.53
N SER A 5 21.72 9.29 13.76
CA SER A 5 22.86 8.71 14.47
C SER A 5 22.55 8.29 15.91
N ASN A 6 21.43 8.77 16.47
CA ASN A 6 20.99 8.45 17.82
C ASN A 6 19.94 7.31 17.84
N GLY A 7 19.66 6.71 16.67
CA GLY A 7 18.66 5.65 16.54
C GLY A 7 17.22 6.15 16.49
N ASN A 8 16.97 7.45 16.41
CA ASN A 8 15.61 7.95 16.30
C ASN A 8 15.09 7.78 14.88
N LEU A 9 13.85 7.31 14.79
CA LEU A 9 13.15 7.16 13.53
C LEU A 9 12.52 8.49 13.11
N LYS A 10 12.87 8.97 11.91
CA LYS A 10 12.24 10.13 11.28
C LYS A 10 11.46 9.69 10.05
N ILE A 11 10.21 10.16 9.95
CA ILE A 11 9.40 10.02 8.74
C ILE A 11 9.91 11.05 7.74
N THR A 12 10.53 10.57 6.68
CA THR A 12 10.85 11.36 5.50
C THR A 12 9.69 11.24 4.53
N ASP A 13 9.22 12.38 4.02
CA ASP A 13 8.09 12.53 3.09
C ASP A 13 7.98 11.34 2.13
N PHE A 14 7.06 10.42 2.44
CA PHE A 14 6.69 9.36 1.53
C PHE A 14 5.81 10.03 0.49
N GLY A 15 6.28 10.13 -0.76
CA GLY A 15 5.62 10.83 -1.86
C GLY A 15 4.26 10.26 -2.31
N LEU A 16 3.43 9.76 -1.40
CA LEU A 16 2.05 9.31 -1.59
C LEU A 16 1.15 10.45 -2.15
N SER A 17 1.46 11.71 -1.85
CA SER A 17 0.78 12.88 -2.43
C SER A 17 1.03 13.03 -3.94
N LYS A 18 2.20 12.61 -4.45
CA LYS A 18 2.48 12.54 -5.89
C LYS A 18 1.78 11.34 -6.53
N PHE A 19 1.80 10.19 -5.85
CA PHE A 19 1.16 8.95 -6.30
C PHE A 19 -0.36 9.08 -6.45
N THR A 20 -1.04 9.69 -5.47
CA THR A 20 -2.50 9.89 -5.51
C THR A 20 -2.93 10.72 -6.71
N ASN A 21 -2.15 11.73 -7.12
CA ASN A 21 -2.41 12.52 -8.32
C ASN A 21 -2.16 11.74 -9.62
N GLU A 22 -1.07 10.99 -9.72
CA GLU A 22 -0.81 10.14 -10.89
C GLU A 22 -1.88 9.06 -11.03
N PHE A 23 -2.21 8.31 -9.97
CA PHE A 23 -3.29 7.32 -10.01
C PHE A 23 -4.68 7.93 -10.24
N LYS A 24 -4.93 9.15 -9.76
CA LYS A 24 -6.19 9.89 -10.03
C LYS A 24 -6.30 10.34 -11.49
N LEU A 25 -5.19 10.72 -12.11
CA LEU A 25 -5.12 10.98 -13.55
C LEU A 25 -5.33 9.70 -14.36
N LEU A 26 -4.83 8.55 -13.87
CA LEU A 26 -5.02 7.24 -14.49
C LEU A 26 -6.47 6.75 -14.38
N ASN A 27 -7.07 6.86 -13.19
CA ASN A 27 -8.45 6.43 -12.89
C ASN A 27 -9.53 7.35 -13.49
N LYS A 28 -9.21 8.58 -13.90
CA LYS A 28 -10.15 9.47 -14.60
C LYS A 28 -10.58 8.93 -15.98
N THR A 29 -9.83 7.98 -16.54
CA THR A 29 -10.11 7.35 -17.84
C THR A 29 -11.08 6.15 -17.75
N VAL A 30 -11.53 5.81 -16.53
CA VAL A 30 -12.29 4.61 -16.23
C VAL A 30 -13.74 4.99 -15.91
N ASP A 31 -14.63 4.79 -16.88
CA ASP A 31 -16.07 4.93 -16.66
C ASP A 31 -16.59 3.92 -15.61
N GLN A 32 -17.47 4.42 -14.74
CA GLN A 32 -17.91 3.84 -13.46
C GLN A 32 -18.88 2.65 -13.53
N LYS A 33 -19.04 1.95 -14.68
CA LYS A 33 -20.21 1.08 -14.87
C LYS A 33 -20.10 -0.41 -14.51
N ASP A 34 -18.93 -0.97 -14.20
CA ASP A 34 -18.83 -2.43 -13.97
C ASP A 34 -18.47 -2.80 -12.52
N LYS A 35 -19.40 -3.48 -11.85
CA LYS A 35 -19.29 -3.97 -10.46
C LYS A 35 -18.82 -5.43 -10.33
N ASP A 36 -18.41 -6.07 -11.42
CA ASP A 36 -17.95 -7.46 -11.39
C ASP A 36 -16.46 -7.57 -11.03
N LYS A 37 -16.14 -8.43 -10.06
CA LYS A 37 -14.79 -8.64 -9.51
C LYS A 37 -13.75 -9.04 -10.58
N ASN A 38 -14.16 -9.85 -11.55
CA ASN A 38 -13.30 -10.26 -12.67
C ASN A 38 -13.14 -9.12 -13.71
N GLY A 39 -14.16 -8.28 -13.88
CA GLY A 39 -14.09 -7.09 -14.71
C GLY A 39 -13.16 -6.03 -14.13
N PHE A 40 -13.15 -5.88 -12.80
CA PHE A 40 -12.23 -5.00 -12.10
C PHE A 40 -10.76 -5.42 -12.30
N VAL A 41 -10.44 -6.70 -12.10
CA VAL A 41 -9.06 -7.22 -12.29
C VAL A 41 -8.61 -7.07 -13.74
N ASN A 42 -9.43 -7.45 -14.72
CA ASN A 42 -9.09 -7.32 -16.14
C ASN A 42 -8.95 -5.85 -16.59
N LYS A 43 -9.75 -4.94 -16.03
CA LYS A 43 -9.64 -3.49 -16.31
C LYS A 43 -8.41 -2.87 -15.67
N PHE A 44 -8.07 -3.29 -14.44
CA PHE A 44 -6.83 -2.87 -13.77
C PHE A 44 -5.60 -3.37 -14.53
N LYS A 45 -5.61 -4.62 -14.98
CA LYS A 45 -4.55 -5.18 -15.84
C LYS A 45 -4.35 -4.34 -17.11
N GLY A 46 -5.43 -4.02 -17.81
CA GLY A 46 -5.36 -3.15 -19.00
C GLY A 46 -4.87 -1.73 -18.70
N LEU A 47 -5.15 -1.20 -17.50
CA LEU A 47 -4.64 0.10 -17.06
C LEU A 47 -3.14 0.03 -16.73
N PHE A 48 -2.68 -1.04 -16.07
CA PHE A 48 -1.26 -1.25 -15.76
C PHE A 48 -0.43 -1.46 -17.03
N GLU A 49 -0.87 -2.32 -17.96
CA GLU A 49 -0.17 -2.52 -19.25
C GLU A 49 -0.07 -1.22 -20.08
N LYS A 50 -1.14 -0.40 -20.06
CA LYS A 50 -1.16 0.89 -20.77
C LYS A 50 -0.30 1.95 -20.07
N THR A 51 -0.08 1.81 -18.77
CA THR A 51 0.71 2.76 -17.96
C THR A 51 2.18 2.43 -17.95
N GLU A 52 2.56 1.15 -17.85
CA GLU A 52 3.95 0.71 -18.05
C GLU A 52 4.47 1.21 -19.40
N LYS A 53 3.69 1.01 -20.48
CA LYS A 53 4.02 1.59 -21.80
C LYS A 53 4.12 3.11 -21.81
N LYS A 54 3.32 3.82 -21.01
CA LYS A 54 3.33 5.30 -21.00
C LYS A 54 4.50 5.86 -20.17
N ILE A 55 4.89 5.17 -19.09
CA ILE A 55 6.03 5.51 -18.24
C ILE A 55 7.34 5.27 -19.02
N GLU A 56 7.42 4.13 -19.74
CA GLU A 56 8.54 3.79 -20.62
C GLU A 56 8.73 4.85 -21.72
N ASN A 57 7.64 5.29 -22.37
CA ASN A 57 7.68 6.32 -23.41
C ASN A 57 7.93 7.76 -22.90
N ALA A 58 7.67 8.05 -21.62
CA ALA A 58 7.84 9.38 -21.05
C ALA A 58 9.27 9.65 -20.55
N GLY A 59 10.20 8.70 -20.67
CA GLY A 59 11.57 8.83 -20.17
C GLY A 59 11.65 9.03 -18.64
N LEU A 60 10.56 8.74 -17.93
CA LEU A 60 10.50 8.82 -16.47
C LEU A 60 11.19 7.58 -15.91
N THR A 61 12.50 7.70 -15.69
CA THR A 61 13.38 6.76 -14.96
C THR A 61 13.03 6.62 -13.47
N ASN A 62 11.72 6.64 -13.15
CA ASN A 62 11.15 6.56 -11.80
C ASN A 62 10.44 5.23 -11.54
N GLU A 63 10.60 4.21 -12.41
CA GLU A 63 10.00 2.88 -12.21
C GLU A 63 10.27 2.32 -10.81
N GLY A 64 11.52 2.45 -10.32
CA GLY A 64 11.89 2.03 -8.96
C GLY A 64 11.26 2.85 -7.84
N SER A 65 11.06 4.16 -8.06
CA SER A 65 10.39 5.03 -7.06
C SER A 65 8.89 4.78 -7.01
N PHE A 66 8.27 4.47 -8.15
CA PHE A 66 6.85 4.16 -8.26
C PHE A 66 6.55 2.79 -7.65
N LEU A 67 7.36 1.78 -7.99
CA LEU A 67 7.33 0.46 -7.37
C LEU A 67 7.55 0.55 -5.85
N GLY A 68 8.49 1.39 -5.42
CA GLY A 68 8.76 1.64 -4.01
C GLY A 68 7.57 2.23 -3.26
N THR A 69 6.74 3.05 -3.91
CA THR A 69 5.60 3.71 -3.26
C THR A 69 4.37 2.82 -3.20
N ILE A 70 4.08 2.05 -4.26
CA ILE A 70 2.90 1.17 -4.29
C ILE A 70 2.97 0.06 -3.24
N LEU A 71 4.18 -0.37 -2.83
CA LEU A 71 4.38 -1.33 -1.72
C LEU A 71 3.78 -0.88 -0.39
N TYR A 72 3.56 0.42 -0.20
CA TYR A 72 2.98 0.98 1.02
C TYR A 72 1.54 1.48 0.82
N ALA A 73 0.99 1.39 -0.40
CA ALA A 73 -0.32 1.91 -0.71
C ALA A 73 -1.43 1.05 -0.08
N SER A 74 -2.46 1.71 0.43
CA SER A 74 -3.63 1.02 0.94
C SER A 74 -4.53 0.45 -0.19
N PRO A 75 -5.35 -0.58 0.10
CA PRO A 75 -6.30 -1.13 -0.86
C PRO A 75 -7.20 -0.07 -1.49
N GLU A 76 -7.71 0.86 -0.69
CA GLU A 76 -8.55 1.96 -1.18
C GLU A 76 -7.77 2.97 -2.01
N GLN A 77 -6.49 3.22 -1.75
CA GLN A 77 -5.64 4.07 -2.61
C GLN A 77 -5.44 3.45 -3.99
N ILE A 78 -5.29 2.12 -4.05
CA ILE A 78 -5.18 1.37 -5.31
C ILE A 78 -6.49 1.41 -6.10
N ILE A 79 -7.63 1.16 -5.42
CA ILE A 79 -8.96 1.14 -6.07
C ILE A 79 -9.39 2.55 -6.49
N ASN A 80 -9.33 3.50 -5.57
CA ASN A 80 -9.70 4.90 -5.78
C ASN A 80 -9.01 5.82 -4.77
N SER A 81 -7.91 6.43 -5.20
CA SER A 81 -7.13 7.39 -4.41
C SER A 81 -7.94 8.55 -3.80
N SER A 82 -9.12 8.90 -4.33
CA SER A 82 -9.95 9.96 -3.76
C SER A 82 -10.64 9.57 -2.45
N LYS A 83 -10.63 8.29 -2.08
CA LYS A 83 -11.23 7.77 -0.84
C LYS A 83 -10.20 7.60 0.29
N ALA A 84 -8.94 7.93 0.04
CA ALA A 84 -7.90 7.87 1.04
C ALA A 84 -8.18 8.87 2.17
N ASP A 85 -8.03 8.43 3.40
CA ASP A 85 -8.08 9.25 4.60
C ASP A 85 -7.00 8.77 5.59
N ILE A 86 -7.05 9.24 6.84
CA ILE A 86 -6.07 8.89 7.87
C ILE A 86 -5.87 7.38 8.05
N ARG A 87 -6.88 6.56 7.72
CA ARG A 87 -6.82 5.10 7.84
C ARG A 87 -6.02 4.45 6.71
N SER A 88 -5.77 5.17 5.62
CA SER A 88 -4.80 4.78 4.59
C SER A 88 -3.37 4.91 5.13
N ASP A 89 -3.06 5.99 5.85
CA ASP A 89 -1.75 6.15 6.49
C ASP A 89 -1.50 5.09 7.58
N ILE A 90 -2.54 4.72 8.33
CA ILE A 90 -2.50 3.60 9.29
C ILE A 90 -2.15 2.28 8.59
N TYR A 91 -2.69 2.03 7.40
CA TYR A 91 -2.34 0.85 6.63
C TYR A 91 -0.87 0.86 6.20
N SER A 92 -0.39 1.99 5.65
CA SER A 92 1.02 2.16 5.28
C SER A 92 1.95 1.98 6.48
N PHE A 93 1.56 2.50 7.65
CA PHE A 93 2.26 2.26 8.91
C PHE A 93 2.27 0.76 9.27
N GLY A 94 1.16 0.06 9.06
CA GLY A 94 1.08 -1.39 9.25
C GLY A 94 2.09 -2.19 8.42
N ILE A 95 2.31 -1.80 7.16
CA ILE A 95 3.34 -2.41 6.28
C ILE A 95 4.72 -2.21 6.90
N VAL A 96 5.04 -0.98 7.30
CA VAL A 96 6.32 -0.63 7.90
C VAL A 96 6.53 -1.37 9.22
N LEU A 97 5.53 -1.38 10.10
CA LEU A 97 5.59 -2.10 11.37
C LEU A 97 5.84 -3.59 11.13
N TYR A 98 5.12 -4.20 10.18
CA TYR A 98 5.33 -5.59 9.80
C TYR A 98 6.77 -5.84 9.33
N GLN A 99 7.31 -4.99 8.46
CA GLN A 99 8.68 -5.10 7.99
C GLN A 99 9.68 -5.00 9.13
N LEU A 100 9.48 -4.08 10.08
CA LEU A 100 10.36 -3.95 11.25
C LEU A 100 10.39 -5.22 12.08
N ILE A 101 9.23 -5.80 12.39
CA ILE A 101 9.13 -6.98 13.27
C ILE A 101 9.45 -8.30 12.57
N SER A 102 9.43 -8.32 11.24
CA SER A 102 9.79 -9.46 10.40
C SER A 102 11.19 -9.36 9.79
N LEU A 103 11.99 -8.39 10.23
CA LEU A 103 13.35 -8.13 9.76
C LEU A 103 13.45 -7.92 8.24
N GLY A 104 12.51 -7.13 7.70
CA GLY A 104 12.49 -6.66 6.32
C GLY A 104 11.52 -7.40 5.39
N SER A 105 10.76 -8.36 5.91
CA SER A 105 9.82 -9.13 5.08
C SER A 105 8.56 -8.33 4.75
N PHE A 106 8.03 -8.52 3.54
CA PHE A 106 6.76 -7.93 3.14
C PHE A 106 5.59 -8.79 3.66
N PRO A 107 4.44 -8.20 4.08
CA PRO A 107 3.35 -8.97 4.68
C PRO A 107 2.61 -9.91 3.73
N TYR A 108 2.86 -9.85 2.44
CA TYR A 108 2.20 -10.67 1.43
C TYR A 108 3.19 -11.58 0.72
N SER A 109 2.76 -12.80 0.39
CA SER A 109 3.57 -13.74 -0.37
C SER A 109 3.79 -13.23 -1.80
N LEU A 110 5.06 -13.01 -2.15
CA LEU A 110 5.48 -12.69 -3.51
C LEU A 110 5.63 -13.99 -4.30
N VAL A 111 4.64 -14.30 -5.17
CA VAL A 111 4.74 -15.41 -6.12
C VAL A 111 4.89 -14.86 -7.53
N GLY A 112 6.00 -15.19 -8.20
CA GLY A 112 6.28 -14.76 -9.58
C GLY A 112 7.10 -13.47 -9.68
N LYS A 113 7.01 -12.80 -10.84
CA LYS A 113 7.74 -11.56 -11.09
C LYS A 113 7.08 -10.40 -10.33
N THR A 114 7.90 -9.59 -9.66
CA THR A 114 7.45 -8.37 -8.99
C THR A 114 7.14 -7.27 -10.01
N THR A 115 5.87 -7.17 -10.40
CA THR A 115 5.33 -6.09 -11.25
C THR A 115 4.36 -5.22 -10.45
N LEU A 116 4.01 -4.05 -10.98
CA LEU A 116 3.01 -3.17 -10.37
C LEU A 116 1.65 -3.85 -10.18
N GLU A 117 1.24 -4.64 -11.17
CA GLU A 117 0.01 -5.44 -11.12
C GLU A 117 0.06 -6.45 -9.97
N THR A 118 1.16 -7.21 -9.85
CA THR A 118 1.28 -8.23 -8.79
C THR A 118 1.26 -7.62 -7.40
N ILE A 119 1.92 -6.47 -7.18
CA ILE A 119 1.90 -5.77 -5.88
C ILE A 119 0.49 -5.24 -5.58
N ALA A 120 -0.17 -4.65 -6.57
CA ALA A 120 -1.54 -4.18 -6.40
C ALA A 120 -2.48 -5.33 -5.99
N LEU A 121 -2.37 -6.49 -6.65
CA LEU A 121 -3.15 -7.69 -6.30
C LEU A 121 -2.84 -8.20 -4.89
N MET A 122 -1.59 -8.14 -4.44
CA MET A 122 -1.21 -8.52 -3.07
C MET A 122 -1.99 -7.74 -2.02
N HIS A 123 -2.00 -6.40 -2.13
CA HIS A 123 -2.76 -5.55 -1.20
C HIS A 123 -4.27 -5.83 -1.24
N LEU A 124 -4.80 -6.20 -2.40
CA LEU A 124 -6.24 -6.39 -2.60
C LEU A 124 -6.76 -7.77 -2.20
N GLN A 125 -5.92 -8.80 -2.28
CA GLN A 125 -6.38 -10.20 -2.24
C GLN A 125 -5.60 -11.07 -1.26
N GLU A 126 -4.28 -10.93 -1.20
CA GLU A 126 -3.43 -11.87 -0.47
C GLU A 126 -3.62 -11.75 1.05
N PRO A 127 -3.62 -12.87 1.78
CA PRO A 127 -3.64 -12.84 3.24
C PRO A 127 -2.29 -12.33 3.78
N VAL A 128 -2.33 -11.70 4.96
CA VAL A 128 -1.10 -11.32 5.67
C VAL A 128 -0.43 -12.58 6.21
N VAL A 129 0.84 -12.77 5.87
CA VAL A 129 1.68 -13.87 6.36
C VAL A 129 1.86 -13.74 7.87
N GLN A 130 1.53 -14.80 8.59
CA GLN A 130 1.57 -14.81 10.05
C GLN A 130 3.00 -14.99 10.56
N ILE A 131 3.38 -14.18 11.54
CA ILE A 131 4.66 -14.22 12.24
C ILE A 131 4.45 -14.25 13.75
N ASN A 132 5.42 -14.84 14.46
CA ASN A 132 5.40 -14.93 15.91
C ASN A 132 6.12 -13.73 16.53
N HIS A 133 5.40 -12.63 16.76
CA HIS A 133 5.92 -11.43 17.40
C HIS A 133 4.83 -10.74 18.26
N PRO A 134 5.15 -10.19 19.45
CA PRO A 134 4.14 -9.55 20.31
C PRO A 134 3.36 -8.41 19.64
N LEU A 135 4.03 -7.64 18.77
CA LEU A 135 3.40 -6.54 18.02
C LEU A 135 2.65 -7.00 16.75
N ALA A 136 2.69 -8.29 16.40
CA ALA A 136 2.06 -8.77 15.17
C ALA A 136 0.54 -8.51 15.11
N PRO A 137 -0.25 -8.68 16.20
CA PRO A 137 -1.68 -8.35 16.19
C PRO A 137 -1.96 -6.89 15.82
N ILE A 138 -1.12 -5.95 16.27
CA ILE A 138 -1.24 -4.53 15.94
C ILE A 138 -0.99 -4.32 14.44
N ALA A 139 0.07 -4.92 13.89
CA ALA A 139 0.36 -4.86 12.47
C ALA A 139 -0.81 -5.42 11.64
N TYR A 140 -1.38 -6.56 12.04
CA TYR A 140 -2.51 -7.17 11.33
C TYR A 140 -3.76 -6.29 11.34
N LYS A 141 -4.05 -5.64 12.47
CA LYS A 141 -5.18 -4.70 12.58
C LYS A 141 -4.98 -3.49 11.68
N CYS A 142 -3.76 -2.96 11.58
CA CYS A 142 -3.43 -1.90 10.62
C CYS A 142 -3.62 -2.36 9.17
N LEU A 143 -3.23 -3.61 8.87
CA LEU A 143 -3.28 -4.20 7.53
C LEU A 143 -4.65 -4.77 7.11
N SER A 144 -5.71 -4.56 7.91
CA SER A 144 -7.04 -5.02 7.52
C SER A 144 -7.49 -4.36 6.22
N ARG A 145 -7.95 -5.13 5.24
CA ARG A 145 -8.50 -4.57 3.99
C ARG A 145 -9.78 -3.79 4.23
N ASN A 146 -10.59 -4.19 5.22
CA ASN A 146 -11.78 -3.47 5.61
C ASN A 146 -11.39 -2.28 6.48
N ILE A 147 -11.60 -1.07 5.95
CA ILE A 147 -11.24 0.19 6.62
C ILE A 147 -11.88 0.35 8.01
N ASN A 148 -13.06 -0.24 8.22
CA ASN A 148 -13.77 -0.19 9.51
C ASN A 148 -13.20 -1.17 10.55
N GLN A 149 -12.36 -2.11 10.14
CA GLN A 149 -11.68 -3.06 11.02
C GLN A 149 -10.25 -2.61 11.36
N ARG A 150 -9.76 -1.53 10.74
CA ARG A 150 -8.52 -0.87 11.15
C ARG A 150 -8.74 -0.01 12.39
N TYR A 151 -7.65 0.44 12.99
CA TYR A 151 -7.70 1.60 13.88
C TYR A 151 -8.31 2.79 13.13
N GLN A 152 -9.22 3.53 13.77
CA GLN A 152 -9.88 4.66 13.12
C GLN A 152 -9.03 5.93 13.18
N ASN A 153 -8.02 5.95 14.05
CA ASN A 153 -7.07 7.04 14.23
C ASN A 153 -5.80 6.53 14.91
N PHE A 154 -4.72 7.32 14.86
CA PHE A 154 -3.45 6.96 15.50
C PHE A 154 -3.51 6.93 17.04
N ASN A 155 -4.46 7.61 17.68
CA ASN A 155 -4.58 7.55 19.14
C ASN A 155 -5.02 6.16 19.62
N GLU A 156 -5.93 5.49 18.90
CA GLU A 156 -6.30 4.11 19.18
C GLU A 156 -5.13 3.15 18.97
N LEU A 157 -4.36 3.35 17.90
CA LEU A 157 -3.16 2.56 17.61
C LEU A 157 -2.12 2.73 18.72
N LEU A 158 -1.84 3.98 19.13
CA LEU A 158 -0.86 4.31 20.16
C LEU A 158 -1.21 3.69 21.51
N ARG A 159 -2.50 3.62 21.86
CA ARG A 159 -2.94 2.92 23.09
C ARG A 159 -2.52 1.46 23.08
N ASP A 160 -2.76 0.75 21.97
CA ASP A 160 -2.39 -0.66 21.87
C ASP A 160 -0.86 -0.84 21.85
N LEU A 161 -0.10 0.09 21.26
CA LEU A 161 1.37 0.06 21.29
C LEU A 161 1.95 0.25 22.70
N ASN A 162 1.35 1.13 23.52
CA ASN A 162 1.83 1.39 24.88
C ASN A 162 1.43 0.31 25.89
N LEU A 163 0.48 -0.56 25.55
CA LEU A 163 0.00 -1.65 26.40
C LEU A 163 0.72 -2.98 26.15
N ASN A 164 1.60 -3.05 25.14
CA ASN A 164 2.45 -4.20 24.82
C ASN A 164 3.89 -3.97 25.25
#